data_AF-A0A9D6LY12-F1
#
_entry.id   AF-A0A9D6LY12-F1
#
_cell.length_a   1.000
_cell.length_b   1.000
_cell.length_c   1.000
_cell.angle_alpha   90.00
_cell.angle_beta   90.00
_cell.angle_gamma   90.00
#
_symmetry.space_group_name_H-M   'P 1'
#
loop_
_entity.id
_entity.type
_entity.pdbx_description
1 polymer ?
#
loop_
_entity_poly.entity_id
_entity_poly.type
_entity_poly.pdbx_seq_one_letter_code
_entity_poly.pdbx_strand_id
1 'polypeptide(L)'
;WRWMAPKGGGQPGGKLGEAITSAFGGFDKFKELFTNAATTRFGSGWAWLVKNAAGKLEVYSTANQDSPLMEGKSPIIGLDVWEHAYYLKYQNRRPEYITAWWNVANWPEAEKLFG
;
A
#
# COMPACT_ATOMS: atom_id res chain seq x y z
N TRP A 1 -1.24 7.94 7.71
CA TRP A 1 -2.05 9.14 7.42
C TRP A 1 -1.72 9.79 6.08
N ARG A 2 -0.47 10.20 5.81
CA ARG A 2 -0.11 10.95 4.59
C ARG A 2 -0.45 10.23 3.27
N TRP A 3 -0.51 8.90 3.28
CA TRP A 3 -0.92 8.07 2.15
C TRP A 3 -2.43 8.09 1.84
N MET A 4 -3.24 8.84 2.58
CA MET A 4 -4.66 9.04 2.29
C MET A 4 -4.97 10.53 2.11
N ALA A 5 -5.90 10.85 1.21
CA ALA A 5 -6.37 12.20 0.96
C ALA A 5 -7.89 12.22 0.67
N PRO A 6 -8.62 13.29 1.06
CA PRO A 6 -10.06 13.43 0.77
C PRO A 6 -10.40 13.42 -0.73
N LYS A 7 -9.44 13.85 -1.57
CA LYS A 7 -9.51 13.81 -3.03
C LYS A 7 -8.44 12.87 -3.60
N GLY A 8 -8.26 11.72 -2.95
CA GLY A 8 -7.35 10.66 -3.40
C GLY A 8 -7.99 9.73 -4.42
N GLY A 9 -7.41 8.54 -4.54
CA GLY A 9 -7.84 7.50 -5.46
C GLY A 9 -7.35 7.71 -6.90
N GLY A 10 -7.93 6.98 -7.84
CA GLY A 10 -7.40 6.89 -9.20
C GLY A 10 -6.11 6.07 -9.26
N GLN A 11 -5.23 6.41 -10.20
CA GLN A 11 -3.96 5.71 -10.44
C GLN A 11 -2.78 6.68 -10.30
N PRO A 12 -1.59 6.21 -9.87
CA PRO A 12 -0.39 7.03 -9.85
C PRO A 12 0.06 7.34 -11.28
N GLY A 13 0.41 8.61 -11.52
CA GLY A 13 1.14 9.03 -12.72
C GLY A 13 2.63 9.18 -12.43
N GLY A 14 3.33 9.94 -13.28
CA GLY A 14 4.73 10.30 -13.05
C GLY A 14 5.68 9.11 -12.99
N LYS A 15 6.81 9.29 -12.30
CA LYS A 15 7.86 8.27 -12.23
C LYS A 15 7.41 7.05 -11.43
N LEU A 16 6.56 7.24 -10.42
CA LEU A 16 6.00 6.11 -9.67
C LEU A 16 5.09 5.26 -10.56
N GLY A 17 4.22 5.88 -11.36
CA GLY A 17 3.34 5.15 -12.29
C GLY A 17 4.11 4.32 -13.32
N GLU A 18 5.17 4.89 -13.88
CA GLU A 18 6.09 4.20 -14.80
C GLU A 18 6.84 3.05 -14.12
N ALA A 19 7.33 3.27 -12.90
CA ALA A 19 8.02 2.26 -12.12
C ALA A 19 7.09 1.10 -11.73
N ILE A 20 5.84 1.39 -11.35
CA ILE A 20 4.80 0.39 -11.09
C ILE A 20 4.51 -0.43 -12.34
N THR A 21 4.37 0.23 -13.48
CA THR A 21 4.13 -0.44 -14.76
C THR A 21 5.27 -1.38 -15.10
N SER A 22 6.52 -0.91 -14.96
CA SER A 22 7.73 -1.69 -15.24
C SER A 22 7.91 -2.87 -14.28
N ALA A 23 7.64 -2.67 -12.98
CA ALA A 23 7.89 -3.68 -11.96
C ALA A 23 6.82 -4.78 -11.90
N PHE A 24 5.55 -4.42 -12.14
CA PHE A 24 4.42 -5.30 -11.88
C PHE A 24 3.59 -5.64 -13.12
N GLY A 25 3.87 -5.03 -14.27
CA GLY A 25 3.09 -5.21 -15.49
C GLY A 25 1.84 -4.34 -15.55
N GLY A 26 1.79 -3.25 -14.77
CA GLY A 26 0.70 -2.27 -14.77
C GLY A 26 0.04 -2.09 -13.40
N PHE A 27 -0.75 -1.02 -13.29
CA PHE A 27 -1.41 -0.65 -12.03
C PHE A 27 -2.38 -1.72 -11.53
N ASP A 28 -3.15 -2.35 -12.42
CA ASP A 28 -4.13 -3.37 -12.00
C ASP A 28 -3.45 -4.59 -11.39
N LYS A 29 -2.32 -5.02 -11.96
CA LYS A 29 -1.55 -6.14 -11.41
C LYS A 29 -0.89 -5.78 -10.08
N PHE A 30 -0.37 -4.56 -9.96
CA PHE A 30 0.10 -4.03 -8.69
C PHE A 30 -1.02 -4.00 -7.62
N LYS A 31 -2.19 -3.48 -7.98
CA LYS A 31 -3.36 -3.40 -7.10
C LYS A 31 -3.80 -4.78 -6.60
N GLU A 32 -3.77 -5.78 -7.49
CA GLU A 32 -4.03 -7.19 -7.16
C GLU A 32 -3.01 -7.71 -6.13
N LEU A 33 -1.71 -7.56 -6.40
CA LEU A 33 -0.63 -8.00 -5.51
C LEU A 33 -0.70 -7.35 -4.13
N PHE A 34 -0.92 -6.03 -4.08
CA PHE A 34 -1.04 -5.28 -2.82
C PHE A 34 -2.29 -5.67 -2.05
N THR A 35 -3.43 -5.81 -2.74
CA THR A 35 -4.69 -6.27 -2.13
C THR A 35 -4.55 -7.68 -1.56
N ASN A 36 -3.85 -8.57 -2.27
CA ASN A 36 -3.55 -9.91 -1.77
C ASN A 36 -2.66 -9.86 -0.52
N ALA A 37 -1.60 -9.04 -0.50
CA ALA A 37 -0.73 -8.88 0.67
C ALA A 37 -1.49 -8.34 1.90
N ALA A 38 -2.42 -7.41 1.70
CA ALA A 38 -3.29 -6.86 2.76
C ALA A 38 -4.33 -7.87 3.27
N THR A 39 -4.93 -8.64 2.35
CA THR A 39 -5.97 -9.61 2.69
C THR A 39 -5.39 -10.81 3.43
N THR A 40 -4.24 -11.32 2.96
CA THR A 40 -3.63 -12.55 3.48
C THR A 40 -2.74 -12.34 4.71
N ARG A 41 -2.50 -11.09 5.14
CA ARG A 41 -1.84 -10.80 6.43
C ARG A 41 -2.70 -11.34 7.58
N PHE A 42 -2.35 -12.49 8.12
CA PHE A 42 -3.03 -13.06 9.28
C PHE A 42 -2.75 -12.22 10.54
N GLY A 43 -3.81 -11.98 11.32
CA GLY A 43 -3.75 -11.12 12.50
C GLY A 43 -3.55 -9.64 12.17
N SER A 44 -2.85 -8.95 13.06
CA SER A 44 -2.51 -7.53 12.97
C SER A 44 -1.26 -7.28 12.13
N GLY A 45 -1.24 -6.18 11.40
CA GLY A 45 -0.08 -5.81 10.60
C GLY A 45 -0.37 -4.76 9.53
N TRP A 46 0.50 -4.73 8.54
CA TRP A 46 0.48 -3.74 7.47
C TRP A 46 0.80 -4.38 6.12
N ALA A 47 0.24 -3.86 5.03
CA ALA A 47 0.67 -4.13 3.67
C ALA A 47 1.40 -2.93 3.08
N TRP A 48 2.43 -3.18 2.28
CA TRP A 48 3.40 -2.18 1.86
C TRP A 48 3.67 -2.24 0.36
N LEU A 49 3.88 -1.06 -0.22
CA LEU A 49 4.71 -0.87 -1.41
C LEU A 49 5.96 -0.14 -0.95
N VAL A 50 7.14 -0.66 -1.28
CA VAL A 50 8.41 -0.09 -0.84
C VAL A 50 9.39 0.04 -2.00
N LYS A 51 10.37 0.92 -1.84
CA LYS A 51 11.60 0.96 -2.63
C LYS A 51 12.71 0.27 -1.84
N ASN A 52 13.31 -0.77 -2.41
CA ASN A 52 14.46 -1.44 -1.78
C ASN A 52 15.76 -0.65 -2.02
N ALA A 53 16.87 -1.09 -1.41
CA ALA A 53 18.16 -0.43 -1.54
C ALA A 53 18.71 -0.39 -2.99
N ALA A 54 18.24 -1.28 -3.86
CA ALA A 54 18.58 -1.29 -5.28
C ALA A 54 17.65 -0.40 -6.13
N GLY A 55 16.74 0.36 -5.50
CA GLY A 55 15.77 1.22 -6.18
C GLY A 55 14.59 0.49 -6.81
N LYS A 56 14.44 -0.82 -6.57
CA LYS A 56 13.34 -1.63 -7.12
C LYS A 56 12.11 -1.59 -6.21
N LEU A 57 10.94 -1.69 -6.83
CA LEU A 57 9.67 -1.78 -6.11
C LEU A 57 9.40 -3.20 -5.61
N GLU A 58 8.91 -3.31 -4.38
CA GLU A 58 8.48 -4.57 -3.76
C GLU A 58 7.12 -4.38 -3.08
N VAL A 59 6.31 -5.45 -3.08
CA VAL A 59 5.03 -5.52 -2.35
C VAL A 59 5.08 -6.68 -1.38
N TYR A 60 4.83 -6.40 -0.10
CA TYR A 60 4.78 -7.42 0.94
C TYR A 60 4.01 -6.92 2.17
N SER A 61 3.85 -7.75 3.19
CA SER A 61 3.23 -7.38 4.46
C SER A 61 4.14 -7.68 5.64
N THR A 62 3.99 -6.91 6.71
CA THR A 62 4.68 -7.12 7.99
C THR A 62 3.67 -7.41 9.10
N ALA A 63 4.12 -8.11 10.15
CA ALA A 63 3.30 -8.38 11.33
C ALA A 63 3.36 -7.20 12.30
N ASN A 64 2.26 -6.98 13.04
CA ASN A 64 2.19 -6.00 14.12
C ASN A 64 2.64 -4.60 13.69
N GLN A 65 3.74 -4.09 14.25
CA GLN A 65 4.33 -2.77 13.94
C GLN A 65 5.71 -2.89 13.30
N ASP A 66 6.10 -4.09 12.86
CA ASP A 66 7.35 -4.27 12.12
C ASP A 66 7.28 -3.41 10.86
N SER A 67 8.38 -2.73 10.57
CA SER A 67 8.45 -1.72 9.52
C SER A 67 9.50 -2.09 8.47
N PRO A 68 9.23 -1.85 7.17
CA PRO A 68 10.24 -2.01 6.12
C PRO A 68 11.54 -1.24 6.37
N LEU A 69 11.49 -0.18 7.18
CA LEU A 69 12.67 0.58 7.59
C LEU A 69 13.69 -0.27 8.36
N MET A 70 13.23 -1.29 9.09
CA MET A 70 14.09 -2.24 9.81
C MET A 70 14.92 -3.10 8.84
N GLU A 71 14.43 -3.28 7.61
CA GLU A 71 15.10 -3.99 6.51
C GLU A 71 15.88 -3.03 5.58
N GLY A 72 15.98 -1.74 5.92
CA GLY A 72 16.62 -0.74 5.07
C GLY A 72 15.82 -0.39 3.81
N LYS A 73 14.51 -0.70 3.77
CA LYS A 73 13.61 -0.39 2.65
C LYS A 73 12.82 0.88 2.95
N SER A 74 12.55 1.66 1.91
CA SER A 74 11.81 2.93 2.02
C SER A 74 10.32 2.72 1.70
N PRO A 75 9.40 2.90 2.67
CA PRO A 75 7.96 2.79 2.41
C PRO A 75 7.44 3.90 1.49
N ILE A 76 6.73 3.53 0.44
CA ILE A 76 6.09 4.45 -0.50
C ILE A 76 4.61 4.63 -0.14
N ILE A 77 3.89 3.51 0.06
CA ILE A 77 2.55 3.48 0.64
C ILE A 77 2.41 2.30 1.59
N GLY A 78 1.55 2.46 2.58
CA GLY A 78 1.21 1.42 3.54
C GLY A 78 -0.29 1.41 3.85
N LEU A 79 -0.83 0.22 4.10
CA LEU A 79 -2.20 0.01 4.52
C LEU A 79 -2.22 -0.71 5.87
N ASP A 80 -2.77 -0.04 6.89
CA ASP A 80 -3.03 -0.62 8.20
C ASP A 80 -4.15 -1.66 8.09
N VAL A 81 -3.86 -2.91 8.46
CA VAL A 81 -4.83 -4.02 8.49
C VAL A 81 -5.07 -4.56 9.90
N TRP A 82 -4.68 -3.82 10.93
CA TRP A 82 -5.19 -4.03 12.28
C TRP A 82 -6.71 -3.82 12.31
N GLU A 83 -7.43 -4.63 13.09
CA GLU A 83 -8.90 -4.55 13.14
C GLU A 83 -9.39 -3.16 13.55
N HIS A 84 -8.70 -2.46 14.46
CA HIS A 84 -9.06 -1.09 14.85
C HIS A 84 -9.14 -0.11 13.67
N ALA A 85 -8.46 -0.38 12.55
CA ALA A 85 -8.45 0.51 11.39
C ALA A 85 -9.78 0.47 10.61
N TYR A 86 -10.56 -0.61 10.75
CA TYR A 86 -11.76 -0.83 9.94
C TYR A 86 -12.99 -1.36 10.68
N TYR A 87 -12.84 -1.89 11.90
CA TYR A 87 -13.88 -2.70 12.53
C TYR A 87 -15.20 -1.95 12.75
N LEU A 88 -15.15 -0.66 13.13
CA LEU A 88 -16.36 0.12 13.40
C LEU A 88 -17.28 0.22 12.17
N LYS A 89 -16.73 0.27 10.95
CA LYS A 89 -17.51 0.38 9.71
C LYS A 89 -17.67 -0.94 8.97
N TYR A 90 -16.63 -1.76 8.94
CA TYR A 90 -16.57 -2.97 8.11
C TYR A 90 -16.62 -4.27 8.90
N GLN A 91 -16.48 -4.23 10.24
CA GLN A 91 -16.42 -5.43 11.09
C GLN A 91 -15.38 -6.43 10.56
N ASN A 92 -15.79 -7.66 10.26
CA ASN A 92 -14.94 -8.70 9.69
C ASN A 92 -14.68 -8.55 8.17
N ARG A 93 -15.28 -7.58 7.49
CA ARG A 93 -15.20 -7.40 6.04
C ARG A 93 -13.97 -6.61 5.62
N ARG A 94 -12.79 -7.11 5.98
CA ARG A 94 -11.49 -6.52 5.59
C ARG A 94 -11.38 -6.27 4.06
N PRO A 95 -11.83 -7.16 3.16
CA PRO A 95 -11.78 -6.89 1.72
C PRO A 95 -12.53 -5.63 1.27
N GLU A 96 -13.67 -5.30 1.91
CA GLU A 96 -14.42 -4.08 1.61
C GLU A 96 -13.65 -2.83 2.07
N TYR A 97 -13.00 -2.89 3.23
CA TYR A 97 -12.13 -1.82 3.70
C TYR A 97 -10.94 -1.59 2.75
N ILE A 98 -10.27 -2.64 2.30
CA ILE A 98 -9.15 -2.54 1.34
C ILE A 98 -9.65 -1.92 0.03
N THR A 99 -10.83 -2.34 -0.45
CA THR A 99 -11.46 -1.77 -1.65
C THR A 99 -11.74 -0.27 -1.48
N ALA A 100 -12.26 0.14 -0.33
CA ALA A 100 -12.53 1.54 -0.03
C ALA A 100 -11.25 2.38 0.11
N TRP A 101 -10.17 1.81 0.65
CA TRP A 101 -8.89 2.50 0.80
C TRP A 101 -8.31 2.96 -0.55
N TRP A 102 -8.48 2.15 -1.60
CA TRP A 102 -8.06 2.53 -2.96
C TRP A 102 -8.72 3.81 -3.48
N ASN A 103 -9.89 4.18 -2.97
CA ASN A 103 -10.59 5.41 -3.37
C ASN A 103 -10.02 6.66 -2.69
N VAL A 104 -9.16 6.50 -1.69
CA VAL A 104 -8.57 7.62 -0.93
C VAL A 104 -7.04 7.62 -0.96
N ALA A 105 -6.41 6.71 -1.70
CA ALA A 105 -4.95 6.65 -1.83
C ALA A 105 -4.37 7.98 -2.34
N ASN A 106 -3.35 8.51 -1.65
CA ASN A 106 -2.72 9.80 -1.96
C ASN A 106 -1.50 9.60 -2.87
N TRP A 107 -1.73 9.49 -4.17
CA TRP A 107 -0.67 9.32 -5.16
C TRP A 107 0.35 10.46 -5.23
N PRO A 108 -0.03 11.75 -5.09
CA PRO A 108 0.94 12.84 -4.99
C PRO A 108 1.94 12.69 -3.85
N GLU A 109 1.52 12.18 -2.69
CA GLU A 109 2.45 11.91 -1.59
C GLU A 109 3.32 10.68 -1.88
N ALA A 110 2.73 9.63 -2.46
CA ALA A 110 3.47 8.44 -2.86
C ALA A 110 4.59 8.77 -3.87
N GLU A 111 4.32 9.64 -4.85
CA GLU A 111 5.31 10.13 -5.82
C GLU A 111 6.48 10.84 -5.12
N LYS A 112 6.20 11.69 -4.12
CA LYS A 112 7.24 12.38 -3.34
C LYS A 112 8.11 11.43 -2.53
N LEU A 113 7.53 10.35 -2.00
CA LEU A 113 8.27 9.33 -1.25
C LEU A 113 9.05 8.38 -2.16
N PHE A 114 8.60 8.25 -3.42
CA PHE A 114 9.28 7.44 -4.42
C PHE A 114 10.54 8.13 -4.96
N GLY A 115 10.43 9.42 -5.29
CA GLY A 115 11.54 10.27 -5.75
C GLY A 115 12.66 10.37 -4.73
#